data_AF-A0A3D4Z1L5-F1
#
_entry.id   AF-A0A3D4Z1L5-F1
#
_cell.length_a   1.000
_cell.length_b   1.000
_cell.length_c   1.000
_cell.angle_alpha   90.00
_cell.angle_beta   90.00
_cell.angle_gamma   90.00
#
_symmetry.space_group_name_H-M   'P 1'
#
loop_
_entity.id
_entity.type
_entity.pdbx_description
1 polymer ?
#
loop_
_entity_poly.entity_id
_entity_poly.type
_entity_poly.pdbx_seq_one_letter_code
_entity_poly.pdbx_strand_id
1 'polypeptide(L)'
;MRYWRRLSLTFFFLFLAVSAHGGGSIKTDINGLPLHWEEEVIYNPDGGGLKNTNPAYNHEAALAIIEDAFDTWFEVLGENPGLRVLQGPSLPGSGGDIDKNNFGDFFGVGTEACYDNNLDTPCLNPILFDADGEIIDALFGECQKFSILGFAGFDDIEDGSGDPTLTVVKRGQALFSGACIAPSEVKAGCGGCRRVLTDSEIRTIITHEIGHLLGMDHAQVNPESFLDCVRNGACPPEVAGDLPTMFPILVNGAAMLDLHADDAAYFERLYGRPELNHCSVSGTVFASDGLTQARGVEVVARNADSAQSTLDAIAFVSGAQAPKLNNFSQRQGNCKSDCGAFKITGLLPGQTYRLCAQPILPQFTGGSSIEPVDPPFQGVSLICPPDLTVSCTCSNGTCEQFTGKHLVTGIDPNDIDKGGDEPQIVDSGAESGGGCSLMPQRSRIFPSSHSR
;
A
#
# COMPACT_ATOMS: atom_id res chain seq x y z
N MET A 1 -12.50 39.24 -41.88
CA MET A 1 -13.14 38.51 -40.76
C MET A 1 -13.02 37.01 -41.03
N ARG A 2 -12.02 36.35 -40.44
CA ARG A 2 -11.85 34.89 -40.50
C ARG A 2 -12.23 34.34 -39.13
N TYR A 3 -13.32 33.57 -39.07
CA TYR A 3 -13.74 32.82 -37.89
C TYR A 3 -12.96 31.51 -37.83
N TRP A 4 -12.12 31.34 -36.80
CA TRP A 4 -11.62 30.03 -36.39
C TRP A 4 -12.62 29.45 -35.39
N ARG A 5 -13.28 28.34 -35.75
CA ARG A 5 -14.00 27.50 -34.79
C ARG A 5 -12.97 26.60 -34.10
N ARG A 6 -12.74 26.80 -32.81
CA ARG A 6 -12.07 25.81 -31.96
C ARG A 6 -13.05 24.64 -31.75
N LEU A 7 -12.72 23.47 -32.27
CA LEU A 7 -13.32 22.22 -31.84
C LEU A 7 -12.78 21.94 -30.43
N SER A 8 -13.65 21.89 -29.43
CA SER A 8 -13.32 21.36 -28.12
C SER A 8 -13.30 19.84 -28.26
N LEU A 9 -12.13 19.22 -28.28
CA LEU A 9 -12.01 17.78 -28.07
C LEU A 9 -12.17 17.54 -26.57
N THR A 10 -13.33 17.02 -26.17
CA THR A 10 -13.51 16.43 -24.85
C THR A 10 -12.80 15.09 -24.86
N PHE A 11 -11.62 15.02 -24.24
CA PHE A 11 -10.94 13.74 -23.98
C PHE A 11 -11.71 13.02 -22.86
N PHE A 12 -12.21 11.83 -23.18
CA PHE A 12 -12.78 10.92 -22.20
C PHE A 12 -11.61 10.06 -21.70
N PHE A 13 -11.10 10.36 -20.50
CA PHE A 13 -10.09 9.52 -19.85
C PHE A 13 -10.78 8.27 -19.33
N LEU A 14 -10.40 7.10 -19.87
CA LEU A 14 -10.83 5.81 -19.34
C LEU A 14 -9.80 5.41 -18.29
N PHE A 15 -10.06 5.76 -17.03
CA PHE A 15 -9.23 5.32 -15.91
C PHE A 15 -9.50 3.84 -15.64
N LEU A 16 -8.49 2.99 -15.83
CA LEU A 16 -8.54 1.62 -15.33
C LEU A 16 -8.41 1.71 -13.81
N ALA A 17 -9.49 1.38 -13.10
CA ALA A 17 -9.44 1.15 -11.66
C ALA A 17 -8.50 -0.05 -11.42
N VAL A 18 -7.45 0.16 -10.64
CA VAL A 18 -6.58 -0.94 -10.22
C VAL A 18 -6.54 -1.02 -8.71
N SER A 19 -6.85 -2.22 -8.24
CA SER A 19 -6.95 -2.67 -6.84
C SER A 19 -5.57 -2.81 -6.20
N ALA A 20 -5.44 -2.53 -4.91
CA ALA A 20 -4.18 -2.46 -4.16
C ALA A 20 -4.19 -3.45 -2.96
N HIS A 21 -3.30 -4.46 -2.86
CA HIS A 21 -3.48 -5.67 -1.98
C HIS A 21 -2.83 -5.91 -0.60
N GLY A 22 -3.63 -5.92 0.47
CA GLY A 22 -3.18 -5.74 1.84
C GLY A 22 -2.62 -6.95 2.56
N GLY A 23 -1.75 -6.67 3.53
CA GLY A 23 -0.89 -7.65 4.20
C GLY A 23 -0.01 -8.42 3.21
N GLY A 24 0.36 -7.73 2.12
CA GLY A 24 0.79 -8.39 0.90
C GLY A 24 1.26 -7.44 -0.21
N SER A 25 1.17 -7.94 -1.44
CA SER A 25 1.66 -7.26 -2.63
C SER A 25 0.56 -6.42 -3.21
N ILE A 26 0.86 -5.18 -3.60
CA ILE A 26 -0.12 -4.26 -4.15
C ILE A 26 -0.91 -4.85 -5.32
N LYS A 27 -0.36 -5.81 -6.08
CA LYS A 27 -1.08 -6.54 -7.13
C LYS A 27 -0.73 -8.02 -7.17
N THR A 28 -1.72 -8.84 -7.56
CA THR A 28 -1.50 -10.24 -7.95
C THR A 28 -2.09 -10.53 -9.32
N ASP A 29 -1.51 -11.48 -10.05
CA ASP A 29 -2.07 -11.99 -11.30
C ASP A 29 -3.40 -12.75 -11.07
N ILE A 30 -4.00 -13.27 -12.14
CA ILE A 30 -5.24 -14.07 -12.03
C ILE A 30 -5.06 -15.39 -11.26
N ASN A 31 -3.82 -15.86 -11.05
CA ASN A 31 -3.49 -17.05 -10.27
C ASN A 31 -3.15 -16.73 -8.81
N GLY A 32 -3.15 -15.46 -8.42
CA GLY A 32 -2.79 -15.03 -7.07
C GLY A 32 -1.28 -14.91 -6.84
N LEU A 33 -0.46 -14.92 -7.89
CA LEU A 33 0.98 -14.67 -7.80
C LEU A 33 1.24 -13.16 -7.64
N PRO A 34 2.03 -12.74 -6.64
CA PRO A 34 2.44 -11.34 -6.46
C PRO A 34 3.17 -10.77 -7.68
N LEU A 35 2.72 -9.62 -8.14
CA LEU A 35 3.44 -8.84 -9.13
C LEU A 35 4.52 -8.02 -8.44
N HIS A 36 5.71 -8.03 -9.01
CA HIS A 36 6.88 -7.35 -8.48
C HIS A 36 7.85 -7.06 -9.63
N TRP A 37 8.75 -6.10 -9.40
CA TRP A 37 9.89 -5.83 -10.28
C TRP A 37 10.85 -7.02 -10.35
N GLU A 38 11.33 -7.36 -11.55
CA GLU A 38 12.20 -8.54 -11.72
C GLU A 38 13.67 -8.25 -11.33
N GLU A 39 14.34 -7.32 -12.02
CA GLU A 39 15.80 -7.12 -11.84
C GLU A 39 16.17 -5.67 -11.51
N GLU A 40 15.51 -4.69 -12.13
CA GLU A 40 15.89 -3.27 -11.98
C GLU A 40 14.68 -2.34 -12.03
N VAL A 41 14.68 -1.33 -11.15
CA VAL A 41 13.80 -0.16 -11.22
C VAL A 41 14.64 1.06 -11.58
N ILE A 42 14.41 1.63 -12.75
CA ILE A 42 15.01 2.91 -13.14
C ILE A 42 13.98 4.01 -12.92
N TYR A 43 14.09 4.80 -11.85
CA TYR A 43 13.13 5.88 -11.58
C TYR A 43 13.55 7.20 -12.25
N ASN A 44 12.57 8.00 -12.66
CA ASN A 44 12.78 9.22 -13.43
C ASN A 44 12.18 10.42 -12.69
N PRO A 45 12.96 11.13 -11.86
CA PRO A 45 12.45 12.27 -11.12
C PRO A 45 12.23 13.47 -12.05
N ASP A 46 11.24 14.31 -11.78
CA ASP A 46 11.14 15.62 -12.45
C ASP A 46 12.25 16.59 -11.98
N GLY A 47 12.35 17.76 -12.62
CA GLY A 47 13.30 18.82 -12.23
C GLY A 47 12.82 19.73 -11.08
N GLY A 48 11.65 19.45 -10.53
CA GLY A 48 11.03 20.19 -9.43
C GLY A 48 11.49 19.72 -8.06
N GLY A 49 10.82 20.21 -7.01
CA GLY A 49 11.07 19.83 -5.63
C GLY A 49 9.83 20.03 -4.78
N LEU A 50 9.73 19.32 -3.67
CA LEU A 50 8.53 19.33 -2.81
C LEU A 50 8.19 20.73 -2.28
N LYS A 51 9.19 21.61 -2.12
CA LYS A 51 8.96 23.03 -1.86
C LYS A 51 10.17 23.82 -2.31
N ASN A 52 10.20 24.21 -3.59
CA ASN A 52 11.35 24.90 -4.21
C ASN A 52 11.83 26.17 -3.48
N THR A 53 10.97 26.83 -2.72
CA THR A 53 11.33 28.02 -1.92
C THR A 53 11.98 27.69 -0.57
N ASN A 54 11.98 26.41 -0.18
CA ASN A 54 12.56 25.91 1.06
C ASN A 54 13.80 25.04 0.73
N PRO A 55 15.01 25.44 1.16
CA PRO A 55 16.24 24.68 0.86
C PRO A 55 16.23 23.24 1.37
N ALA A 56 15.44 22.91 2.40
CA ALA A 56 15.31 21.55 2.91
C ALA A 56 14.47 20.63 1.99
N TYR A 57 13.77 21.20 1.01
CA TYR A 57 12.83 20.51 0.14
C TYR A 57 12.90 21.02 -1.32
N ASN A 58 14.04 21.61 -1.69
CA ASN A 58 14.33 21.90 -3.10
C ASN A 58 14.59 20.58 -3.85
N HIS A 59 14.81 20.65 -5.16
CA HIS A 59 15.05 19.47 -5.99
C HIS A 59 16.11 18.50 -5.43
N GLU A 60 17.31 18.99 -5.12
CA GLU A 60 18.40 18.16 -4.60
C GLU A 60 18.04 17.49 -3.27
N ALA A 61 17.41 18.23 -2.35
CA ALA A 61 16.98 17.67 -1.07
C ALA A 61 15.83 16.67 -1.22
N ALA A 62 14.90 16.91 -2.15
CA ALA A 62 13.80 15.98 -2.45
C ALA A 62 14.33 14.67 -3.04
N LEU A 63 15.32 14.74 -3.95
CA LEU A 63 16.00 13.55 -4.47
C LEU A 63 16.69 12.75 -3.36
N ALA A 64 17.42 13.42 -2.46
CA ALA A 64 18.06 12.74 -1.34
C ALA A 64 17.05 12.01 -0.44
N ILE A 65 15.84 12.56 -0.23
CA ILE A 65 14.78 11.88 0.53
C ILE A 65 14.26 10.65 -0.22
N ILE A 66 14.16 10.69 -1.56
CA ILE A 66 13.80 9.52 -2.37
C ILE A 66 14.87 8.43 -2.28
N GLU A 67 16.14 8.81 -2.36
CA GLU A 67 17.28 7.88 -2.20
C GLU A 67 17.26 7.24 -0.80
N ASP A 68 17.11 8.04 0.26
CA ASP A 68 16.98 7.54 1.65
C ASP A 68 15.80 6.55 1.81
N ALA A 69 14.67 6.82 1.13
CA ALA A 69 13.51 5.94 1.16
C ALA A 69 13.76 4.60 0.46
N PHE A 70 14.43 4.60 -0.69
CA PHE A 70 14.88 3.35 -1.32
C PHE A 70 15.89 2.62 -0.43
N ASP A 71 16.88 3.32 0.13
CA ASP A 71 17.88 2.70 1.01
C ASP A 71 17.22 2.02 2.22
N THR A 72 16.20 2.66 2.81
CA THR A 72 15.41 2.09 3.92
C THR A 72 14.79 0.73 3.57
N TRP A 73 14.19 0.60 2.38
CA TRP A 73 13.66 -0.68 1.91
C TRP A 73 14.76 -1.69 1.59
N PHE A 74 15.83 -1.25 0.95
CA PHE A 74 16.88 -2.14 0.44
C PHE A 74 17.83 -2.64 1.54
N GLU A 75 17.93 -1.95 2.68
CA GLU A 75 18.67 -2.43 3.85
C GLU A 75 18.21 -3.82 4.29
N VAL A 76 16.91 -4.11 4.17
CA VAL A 76 16.29 -5.40 4.51
C VAL A 76 16.87 -6.55 3.68
N LEU A 77 17.23 -6.31 2.42
CA LEU A 77 17.68 -7.38 1.50
C LEU A 77 19.16 -7.76 1.70
N GLY A 78 19.91 -6.98 2.48
CA GLY A 78 21.33 -7.20 2.74
C GLY A 78 22.21 -7.10 1.48
N GLU A 79 23.28 -7.89 1.42
CA GLU A 79 24.27 -7.83 0.33
C GLU A 79 23.79 -8.57 -0.94
N ASN A 80 23.81 -7.88 -2.08
CA ASN A 80 23.41 -8.37 -3.41
C ASN A 80 21.89 -8.66 -3.53
N PRO A 81 21.03 -7.63 -3.45
CA PRO A 81 19.59 -7.81 -3.64
C PRO A 81 19.27 -8.41 -5.02
N GLY A 82 18.16 -9.15 -5.12
CA GLY A 82 17.62 -9.63 -6.40
C GLY A 82 17.11 -8.51 -7.30
N LEU A 83 16.77 -7.36 -6.68
CA LEU A 83 16.35 -6.14 -7.33
C LEU A 83 17.44 -5.06 -7.19
N ARG A 84 17.54 -4.15 -8.17
CA ARG A 84 18.37 -2.94 -8.07
C ARG A 84 17.53 -1.71 -8.37
N VAL A 85 17.87 -0.58 -7.75
CA VAL A 85 17.24 0.71 -8.06
C VAL A 85 18.31 1.66 -8.57
N LEU A 86 18.00 2.35 -9.67
CA LEU A 86 18.87 3.36 -10.26
C LEU A 86 18.07 4.63 -10.56
N GLN A 87 18.68 5.78 -10.35
CA GLN A 87 18.15 7.03 -10.88
C GLN A 87 18.40 7.10 -12.40
N GLY A 88 17.33 7.27 -13.15
CA GLY A 88 17.34 7.56 -14.58
C GLY A 88 17.43 9.06 -14.89
N PRO A 89 17.30 9.45 -16.18
CA PRO A 89 17.28 10.85 -16.57
C PRO A 89 16.07 11.59 -15.99
N SER A 90 16.24 12.88 -15.70
CA SER A 90 15.18 13.75 -15.21
C SER A 90 14.07 14.02 -16.25
N LEU A 91 12.87 14.25 -15.76
CA LEU A 91 11.68 14.55 -16.57
C LEU A 91 11.30 16.04 -16.54
N PRO A 92 10.72 16.59 -17.63
CA PRO A 92 10.88 16.12 -19.01
C PRO A 92 12.38 16.09 -19.37
N GLY A 93 12.80 15.40 -20.43
CA GLY A 93 14.22 15.11 -20.75
C GLY A 93 15.24 16.28 -20.80
N SER A 94 14.80 17.53 -20.59
CA SER A 94 15.62 18.71 -20.30
C SER A 94 15.79 19.04 -18.80
N GLY A 95 15.22 18.26 -17.88
CA GLY A 95 15.17 18.50 -16.44
C GLY A 95 14.24 19.64 -16.01
N GLY A 96 13.06 19.76 -16.64
CA GLY A 96 12.08 20.81 -16.30
C GLY A 96 11.21 20.44 -15.09
N ASP A 97 10.54 21.41 -14.49
CA ASP A 97 9.51 21.14 -13.48
C ASP A 97 8.24 20.61 -14.17
N ILE A 98 7.63 19.57 -13.59
CA ILE A 98 6.34 19.03 -14.04
C ILE A 98 5.25 19.61 -13.15
N ASP A 99 4.25 20.25 -13.76
CA ASP A 99 3.17 20.96 -13.08
C ASP A 99 1.80 20.52 -13.60
N LYS A 100 0.74 21.15 -13.08
CA LYS A 100 -0.65 20.85 -13.49
C LYS A 100 -0.93 20.96 -15.00
N ASN A 101 -0.09 21.63 -15.77
CA ASN A 101 -0.29 21.88 -17.20
C ASN A 101 0.32 20.79 -18.08
N ASN A 102 1.31 20.03 -17.58
CA ASN A 102 2.05 19.04 -18.37
C ASN A 102 2.18 17.66 -17.70
N PHE A 103 1.72 17.47 -16.45
CA PHE A 103 1.81 16.17 -15.77
C PHE A 103 1.16 15.03 -16.54
N GLY A 104 0.09 15.31 -17.30
CA GLY A 104 -0.62 14.31 -18.11
C GLY A 104 0.21 13.71 -19.24
N ASP A 105 1.36 14.31 -19.61
CA ASP A 105 2.29 13.71 -20.57
C ASP A 105 3.16 12.63 -19.93
N PHE A 106 3.29 12.62 -18.60
CA PHE A 106 4.21 11.74 -17.88
C PHE A 106 3.51 10.80 -16.89
N PHE A 107 2.36 11.19 -16.35
CA PHE A 107 1.71 10.51 -15.23
C PHE A 107 0.29 10.06 -15.60
N GLY A 108 -0.12 8.86 -15.17
CA GLY A 108 -1.39 8.25 -15.58
C GLY A 108 -1.26 7.39 -16.85
N VAL A 109 -2.31 6.64 -17.21
CA VAL A 109 -2.25 5.59 -18.25
C VAL A 109 -2.29 6.19 -19.67
N GLY A 110 -1.49 5.66 -20.59
CA GLY A 110 -1.49 6.06 -22.01
C GLY A 110 -0.73 7.35 -22.32
N THR A 111 0.36 7.60 -21.59
CA THR A 111 1.15 8.84 -21.63
C THR A 111 2.46 8.69 -22.39
N GLU A 112 3.19 9.79 -22.64
CA GLU A 112 4.55 9.76 -23.22
C GLU A 112 5.52 8.88 -22.43
N ALA A 113 5.25 8.67 -21.14
CA ALA A 113 6.00 7.76 -20.29
C ALA A 113 5.81 6.27 -20.64
N CYS A 114 4.72 5.87 -21.31
CA CYS A 114 4.48 4.49 -21.72
C CYS A 114 3.37 4.44 -22.80
N TYR A 115 3.74 4.47 -24.08
CA TYR A 115 2.81 4.74 -25.19
C TYR A 115 2.10 3.52 -25.77
N ASP A 116 2.47 2.29 -25.42
CA ASP A 116 1.88 1.11 -26.02
C ASP A 116 1.87 -0.13 -25.11
N ASN A 117 1.15 -1.13 -25.59
CA ASN A 117 1.03 -2.43 -24.94
C ASN A 117 2.20 -3.38 -25.30
N ASN A 118 3.30 -2.85 -25.85
CA ASN A 118 4.45 -3.68 -26.23
C ASN A 118 5.41 -3.79 -25.05
N LEU A 119 5.70 -5.01 -24.60
CA LEU A 119 6.68 -5.26 -23.55
C LEU A 119 8.07 -4.69 -23.87
N ASP A 120 8.47 -4.68 -25.14
CA ASP A 120 9.81 -4.25 -25.54
C ASP A 120 9.99 -2.72 -25.57
N THR A 121 8.90 -1.95 -25.53
CA THR A 121 8.97 -0.48 -25.48
C THR A 121 9.37 -0.04 -24.07
N PRO A 122 10.52 0.63 -23.86
CA PRO A 122 10.90 1.11 -22.54
C PRO A 122 9.87 2.11 -22.02
N CYS A 123 9.44 1.94 -20.77
CA CYS A 123 8.60 2.92 -20.09
C CYS A 123 9.41 3.66 -19.03
N LEU A 124 9.06 4.92 -18.82
CA LEU A 124 9.60 5.75 -17.76
C LEU A 124 8.87 5.43 -16.46
N ASN A 125 9.57 5.54 -15.34
CA ASN A 125 8.98 5.39 -14.00
C ASN A 125 9.00 6.75 -13.29
N PRO A 126 8.05 7.65 -13.59
CA PRO A 126 8.07 9.03 -13.12
C PRO A 126 7.97 9.13 -11.59
N ILE A 127 8.79 10.01 -11.00
CA ILE A 127 8.62 10.50 -9.64
C ILE A 127 8.42 12.03 -9.73
N LEU A 128 7.23 12.49 -9.39
CA LEU A 128 6.84 13.89 -9.54
C LEU A 128 6.76 14.60 -8.20
N PHE A 129 7.25 15.84 -8.16
CA PHE A 129 7.23 16.71 -6.98
C PHE A 129 6.25 17.86 -7.17
N ASP A 130 5.03 17.72 -6.64
CA ASP A 130 3.94 18.69 -6.75
C ASP A 130 4.03 19.76 -5.66
N ALA A 131 4.89 20.76 -5.86
CA ALA A 131 5.27 21.74 -4.84
C ALA A 131 4.09 22.50 -4.18
N ASP A 132 3.00 22.71 -4.92
CA ASP A 132 1.82 23.46 -4.48
C ASP A 132 0.53 22.62 -4.42
N GLY A 133 0.63 21.33 -4.74
CA GLY A 133 -0.47 20.36 -4.71
C GLY A 133 -1.45 20.50 -5.88
N GLU A 134 -1.16 21.30 -6.90
CA GLU A 134 -2.10 21.52 -7.99
C GLU A 134 -2.29 20.31 -8.90
N ILE A 135 -1.31 19.40 -8.99
CA ILE A 135 -1.49 18.11 -9.71
C ILE A 135 -2.47 17.22 -8.94
N ILE A 136 -2.35 17.15 -7.60
CA ILE A 136 -3.30 16.42 -6.76
C ILE A 136 -4.72 16.95 -6.90
N ASP A 137 -4.90 18.28 -6.87
CA ASP A 137 -6.22 18.90 -7.09
C ASP A 137 -6.77 18.57 -8.51
N ALA A 138 -5.89 18.45 -9.52
CA ALA A 138 -6.31 18.10 -10.88
C ALA A 138 -6.73 16.64 -11.02
N LEU A 139 -6.09 15.72 -10.29
CA LEU A 139 -6.38 14.29 -10.34
C LEU A 139 -7.60 13.90 -9.49
N PHE A 140 -7.66 14.37 -8.25
CA PHE A 140 -8.63 13.88 -7.26
C PHE A 140 -9.75 14.89 -6.98
N GLY A 141 -9.67 16.07 -7.59
CA GLY A 141 -10.66 17.12 -7.46
C GLY A 141 -10.25 18.25 -6.52
N GLU A 142 -11.05 19.31 -6.54
CA GLU A 142 -10.72 20.55 -5.84
C GLU A 142 -10.53 20.37 -4.33
N CYS A 143 -9.49 20.99 -3.76
CA CYS A 143 -9.12 20.96 -2.35
C CYS A 143 -8.51 19.63 -1.85
N GLN A 144 -8.35 18.62 -2.70
CA GLN A 144 -7.78 17.33 -2.28
C GLN A 144 -6.31 17.43 -1.89
N LYS A 145 -5.58 18.45 -2.35
CA LYS A 145 -4.19 18.69 -1.94
C LYS A 145 -3.95 18.90 -0.46
N PHE A 146 -5.02 19.12 0.31
CA PHE A 146 -4.96 19.24 1.77
C PHE A 146 -5.23 17.91 2.50
N SER A 147 -5.56 16.85 1.77
CA SER A 147 -5.93 15.53 2.31
C SER A 147 -5.06 14.40 1.75
N ILE A 148 -4.57 14.52 0.52
CA ILE A 148 -3.71 13.55 -0.17
C ILE A 148 -2.28 14.11 -0.20
N LEU A 149 -1.34 13.40 0.42
CA LEU A 149 0.03 13.89 0.63
C LEU A 149 1.04 13.27 -0.31
N GLY A 150 0.73 12.07 -0.80
CA GLY A 150 1.49 11.35 -1.79
C GLY A 150 0.65 10.21 -2.35
N PHE A 151 1.14 9.63 -3.43
CA PHE A 151 0.56 8.46 -4.03
C PHE A 151 1.63 7.78 -4.87
N ALA A 152 1.68 6.46 -4.82
CA ALA A 152 2.51 5.68 -5.72
C ALA A 152 1.94 4.28 -6.01
N GLY A 153 2.52 3.64 -7.00
CA GLY A 153 2.20 2.28 -7.39
C GLY A 153 2.87 1.93 -8.71
N PHE A 154 2.50 0.78 -9.26
CA PHE A 154 2.90 0.38 -10.59
C PHE A 154 1.72 -0.07 -11.43
N ASP A 155 1.86 0.07 -12.75
CA ASP A 155 0.99 -0.53 -13.73
C ASP A 155 1.62 -1.81 -14.28
N ASP A 156 0.73 -2.74 -14.59
CA ASP A 156 1.03 -4.06 -15.09
C ASP A 156 0.46 -4.25 -16.48
N ILE A 157 1.01 -5.20 -17.22
CA ILE A 157 0.54 -5.54 -18.55
C ILE A 157 0.64 -7.05 -18.78
N GLU A 158 -0.29 -7.59 -19.56
CA GLU A 158 -0.14 -8.91 -20.18
C GLU A 158 1.09 -8.89 -21.10
N ASP A 159 1.86 -9.97 -21.11
CA ASP A 159 3.11 -10.10 -21.87
C ASP A 159 2.95 -10.13 -23.41
N GLY A 160 1.73 -9.86 -23.90
CA GLY A 160 1.37 -9.92 -25.31
C GLY A 160 1.05 -11.31 -25.84
N SER A 161 1.17 -12.37 -25.02
CA SER A 161 0.77 -13.73 -25.39
C SER A 161 -0.75 -13.93 -25.47
N GLY A 162 -1.51 -13.01 -24.86
CA GLY A 162 -2.95 -13.14 -24.65
C GLY A 162 -3.31 -14.10 -23.52
N ASP A 163 -2.32 -14.56 -22.74
CA ASP A 163 -2.52 -15.31 -21.52
C ASP A 163 -2.57 -14.34 -20.32
N PRO A 164 -3.73 -14.17 -19.65
CA PRO A 164 -3.86 -13.28 -18.49
C PRO A 164 -3.12 -13.78 -17.25
N THR A 165 -2.44 -14.93 -17.33
CA THR A 165 -1.54 -15.44 -16.30
C THR A 165 -0.10 -14.95 -16.45
N LEU A 166 0.25 -14.36 -17.59
CA LEU A 166 1.58 -13.85 -17.87
C LEU A 166 1.54 -12.32 -17.81
N THR A 167 1.29 -11.81 -16.61
CA THR A 167 1.26 -10.38 -16.31
C THR A 167 2.56 -9.98 -15.64
N VAL A 168 3.17 -8.89 -16.10
CA VAL A 168 4.41 -8.34 -15.54
C VAL A 168 4.25 -6.87 -15.18
N VAL A 169 5.06 -6.41 -14.22
CA VAL A 169 5.16 -4.98 -13.92
C VAL A 169 5.78 -4.27 -15.13
N LYS A 170 5.07 -3.26 -15.64
CA LYS A 170 5.48 -2.54 -16.85
C LYS A 170 6.08 -1.17 -16.55
N ARG A 171 5.50 -0.46 -15.57
CA ARG A 171 5.96 0.87 -15.16
C ARG A 171 5.54 1.18 -13.73
N GLY A 172 6.32 1.99 -13.04
CA GLY A 172 6.01 2.59 -11.75
C GLY A 172 5.66 4.06 -11.89
N GLN A 173 4.98 4.64 -10.92
CA GLN A 173 4.76 6.08 -10.83
C GLN A 173 4.61 6.51 -9.38
N ALA A 174 5.14 7.68 -9.04
CA ALA A 174 4.96 8.31 -7.74
C ALA A 174 4.74 9.83 -7.88
N LEU A 175 3.91 10.38 -7.01
CA LEU A 175 3.58 11.80 -6.94
C LEU A 175 3.55 12.24 -5.48
N PHE A 176 4.27 13.31 -5.15
CA PHE A 176 4.40 13.80 -3.79
C PHE A 176 4.01 15.27 -3.66
N SER A 177 3.14 15.59 -2.70
CA SER A 177 2.59 16.93 -2.53
C SER A 177 3.37 17.76 -1.51
N GLY A 178 3.79 18.94 -1.96
CA GLY A 178 4.40 20.01 -1.19
C GLY A 178 3.44 20.92 -0.45
N ALA A 179 2.13 20.78 -0.69
CA ALA A 179 1.13 21.76 -0.26
C ALA A 179 1.12 22.00 1.25
N CYS A 180 1.45 20.97 2.05
CA CYS A 180 1.48 21.04 3.51
C CYS A 180 2.86 21.23 4.13
N ILE A 181 3.88 21.52 3.32
CA ILE A 181 5.22 21.88 3.75
C ILE A 181 5.29 23.40 3.95
N ALA A 182 5.95 23.86 5.02
CA ALA A 182 6.09 25.28 5.29
C ALA A 182 6.85 26.04 4.17
N PRO A 183 6.34 27.20 3.70
CA PRO A 183 5.04 27.79 4.04
C PRO A 183 3.89 27.02 3.38
N SER A 184 2.93 26.55 4.19
CA SER A 184 1.82 25.71 3.69
C SER A 184 0.85 26.52 2.82
N GLU A 185 0.31 25.86 1.80
CA GLU A 185 -0.67 26.45 0.89
C GLU A 185 -2.01 26.74 1.58
N VAL A 186 -2.70 27.76 1.09
CA VAL A 186 -4.05 28.14 1.50
C VAL A 186 -4.84 28.50 0.24
N LYS A 187 -6.04 27.96 0.10
CA LYS A 187 -6.93 28.22 -1.04
C LYS A 187 -8.29 28.73 -0.55
N ALA A 188 -8.74 29.84 -1.13
CA ALA A 188 -10.05 30.39 -0.83
C ALA A 188 -11.15 29.36 -1.12
N GLY A 189 -12.10 29.18 -0.19
CA GLY A 189 -13.14 28.15 -0.29
C GLY A 189 -12.73 26.78 0.28
N CYS A 190 -11.44 26.43 0.27
CA CYS A 190 -10.92 25.17 0.83
C CYS A 190 -10.35 25.31 2.25
N GLY A 191 -9.82 26.49 2.59
CA GLY A 191 -8.98 26.65 3.77
C GLY A 191 -7.51 26.30 3.45
N GLY A 192 -6.80 25.71 4.41
CA GLY A 192 -5.42 25.26 4.22
C GLY A 192 -5.20 23.91 4.88
N CYS A 193 -3.96 23.44 4.86
CA CYS A 193 -3.57 22.20 5.54
C CYS A 193 -3.99 22.22 7.00
N ARG A 194 -4.53 21.10 7.48
CA ARG A 194 -4.94 20.97 8.89
C ARG A 194 -3.78 21.21 9.85
N ARG A 195 -2.57 20.83 9.44
CA ARG A 195 -1.31 21.15 10.09
C ARG A 195 -0.19 21.14 9.05
N VAL A 196 0.90 21.82 9.39
CA VAL A 196 2.15 21.76 8.62
C VAL A 196 2.83 20.41 8.90
N LEU A 197 3.36 19.78 7.86
CA LEU A 197 4.11 18.54 7.98
C LEU A 197 5.49 18.79 8.59
N THR A 198 5.90 17.88 9.46
CA THR A 198 7.27 17.80 9.98
C THR A 198 8.17 17.04 9.00
N ASP A 199 9.49 17.20 9.12
CA ASP A 199 10.47 16.49 8.28
C ASP A 199 10.29 14.96 8.35
N SER A 200 10.15 14.42 9.57
CA SER A 200 9.91 12.99 9.76
C SER A 200 8.64 12.52 9.06
N GLU A 201 7.57 13.32 9.03
CA GLU A 201 6.33 12.91 8.36
C GLU A 201 6.46 12.91 6.85
N ILE A 202 7.18 13.88 6.29
CA ILE A 202 7.47 13.93 4.85
C ILE A 202 8.28 12.70 4.45
N ARG A 203 9.31 12.36 5.21
CA ARG A 203 10.14 11.16 5.00
C ARG A 203 9.33 9.87 5.12
N THR A 204 8.45 9.76 6.11
CA THR A 204 7.58 8.57 6.27
C THR A 204 6.59 8.43 5.14
N ILE A 205 5.94 9.52 4.71
CA ILE A 205 5.03 9.51 3.55
C ILE A 205 5.79 9.02 2.32
N ILE A 206 6.97 9.58 2.05
CA ILE A 206 7.77 9.17 0.89
C ILE A 206 8.19 7.70 1.00
N THR A 207 8.64 7.25 2.17
CA THR A 207 9.02 5.85 2.41
C THR A 207 7.84 4.89 2.20
N HIS A 208 6.65 5.25 2.68
CA HIS A 208 5.41 4.50 2.49
C HIS A 208 5.03 4.36 1.01
N GLU A 209 4.99 5.47 0.27
CA GLU A 209 4.63 5.45 -1.15
C GLU A 209 5.72 4.75 -1.99
N ILE A 210 7.00 4.87 -1.64
CA ILE A 210 8.06 4.08 -2.27
C ILE A 210 7.84 2.58 -2.02
N GLY A 211 7.29 2.19 -0.87
CA GLY A 211 6.80 0.83 -0.63
C GLY A 211 5.78 0.40 -1.69
N HIS A 212 4.76 1.22 -1.97
CA HIS A 212 3.78 0.97 -3.03
C HIS A 212 4.41 0.88 -4.43
N LEU A 213 5.37 1.75 -4.75
CA LEU A 213 6.12 1.69 -6.00
C LEU A 213 6.87 0.35 -6.14
N LEU A 214 7.38 -0.17 -5.04
CA LEU A 214 8.05 -1.47 -4.92
C LEU A 214 7.08 -2.63 -4.70
N GLY A 215 5.77 -2.41 -4.83
CA GLY A 215 4.79 -3.47 -4.79
C GLY A 215 4.33 -3.92 -3.43
N MET A 216 4.63 -3.17 -2.37
CA MET A 216 4.03 -3.36 -1.04
C MET A 216 2.62 -2.78 -1.04
N ASP A 217 1.70 -3.39 -0.31
CA ASP A 217 0.42 -2.76 0.00
C ASP A 217 0.30 -2.39 1.47
N HIS A 218 -0.83 -1.80 1.81
CA HIS A 218 -1.20 -1.54 3.18
C HIS A 218 -1.18 -2.78 4.08
N ALA A 219 -0.79 -2.57 5.34
CA ALA A 219 -0.80 -3.59 6.36
C ALA A 219 -1.47 -3.11 7.66
N GLN A 220 -2.08 -4.04 8.40
CA GLN A 220 -2.73 -3.74 9.69
C GLN A 220 -2.34 -4.77 10.75
N VAL A 221 -1.06 -4.90 11.06
CA VAL A 221 -0.63 -5.87 12.08
C VAL A 221 -1.19 -5.55 13.47
N ASN A 222 -1.16 -4.29 13.88
CA ASN A 222 -1.44 -3.85 15.26
C ASN A 222 -2.59 -2.82 15.33
N PRO A 223 -3.84 -3.19 14.94
CA PRO A 223 -4.96 -2.25 14.90
C PRO A 223 -5.29 -1.63 16.27
N GLU A 224 -5.06 -2.37 17.37
CA GLU A 224 -5.31 -1.86 18.72
C GLU A 224 -4.41 -0.68 19.08
N SER A 225 -3.15 -0.66 18.64
CA SER A 225 -2.24 0.47 18.85
C SER A 225 -2.76 1.74 18.16
N PHE A 226 -3.29 1.60 16.93
CA PHE A 226 -3.98 2.70 16.25
C PHE A 226 -5.26 3.14 16.98
N LEU A 227 -6.09 2.19 17.41
CA LEU A 227 -7.32 2.50 18.14
C LEU A 227 -7.04 3.22 19.47
N ASP A 228 -5.96 2.86 20.16
CA ASP A 228 -5.53 3.54 21.38
C ASP A 228 -5.02 4.96 21.07
N CYS A 229 -4.29 5.16 19.97
CA CYS A 229 -3.93 6.49 19.51
C CYS A 229 -5.15 7.37 19.21
N VAL A 230 -6.18 6.81 18.57
CA VAL A 230 -7.45 7.51 18.32
C VAL A 230 -8.19 7.82 19.63
N ARG A 231 -8.29 6.84 20.54
CA ARG A 231 -8.99 6.98 21.82
C ARG A 231 -8.36 8.05 22.70
N ASN A 232 -7.03 8.13 22.71
CA ASN A 232 -6.27 9.08 23.51
C ASN A 232 -6.09 10.44 22.83
N GLY A 233 -6.38 10.53 21.52
CA GLY A 233 -6.18 11.75 20.73
C GLY A 233 -4.71 12.13 20.54
N ALA A 234 -3.80 11.22 20.85
CA ALA A 234 -2.35 11.37 20.72
C ALA A 234 -1.74 9.98 20.48
N CYS A 235 -0.66 9.93 19.71
CA CYS A 235 0.05 8.69 19.41
C CYS A 235 1.52 8.81 19.84
N PRO A 236 1.85 8.46 21.10
CA PRO A 236 3.21 8.43 21.57
C PRO A 236 4.10 7.52 20.69
N PRO A 237 5.39 7.83 20.51
CA PRO A 237 6.29 7.02 19.67
C PRO A 237 6.30 5.54 20.02
N GLU A 238 6.20 5.19 21.31
CA GLU A 238 6.19 3.81 21.77
C GLU A 238 4.94 3.00 21.37
N VAL A 239 3.81 3.68 21.11
CA VAL A 239 2.58 3.04 20.60
C VAL A 239 2.56 3.10 19.07
N ALA A 240 3.04 4.21 18.50
CA ALA A 240 3.09 4.37 17.06
C ALA A 240 4.11 3.44 16.39
N GLY A 241 5.20 3.10 17.08
CA GLY A 241 6.20 2.15 16.61
C GLY A 241 5.71 0.70 16.53
N ASP A 242 4.52 0.41 17.06
CA ASP A 242 3.85 -0.86 16.80
C ASP A 242 3.22 -0.90 15.39
N LEU A 243 3.07 0.23 14.70
CA LEU A 243 2.38 0.27 13.41
C LEU A 243 3.38 0.11 12.27
N PRO A 244 3.04 -0.69 11.23
CA PRO A 244 3.88 -0.79 10.05
C PRO A 244 4.03 0.56 9.34
N THR A 245 5.15 0.73 8.65
CA THR A 245 5.33 1.85 7.72
C THR A 245 4.21 1.82 6.69
N MET A 246 3.78 0.63 6.22
CA MET A 246 2.64 0.46 5.33
C MET A 246 1.26 0.57 6.01
N PHE A 247 1.15 1.07 7.24
CA PHE A 247 -0.16 1.30 7.84
C PHE A 247 -0.94 2.40 7.07
N PRO A 248 -2.24 2.24 6.74
CA PRO A 248 -2.97 3.17 5.87
C PRO A 248 -3.13 4.61 6.39
N ILE A 249 -2.76 4.88 7.65
CA ILE A 249 -2.95 6.19 8.29
C ILE A 249 -1.66 6.63 8.98
N LEU A 250 -1.17 7.81 8.60
CA LEU A 250 -0.05 8.44 9.29
C LEU A 250 -0.51 8.95 10.67
N VAL A 251 0.03 8.35 11.73
CA VAL A 251 -0.20 8.80 13.11
C VAL A 251 1.02 9.42 13.77
N ASN A 252 2.23 9.00 13.38
CA ASN A 252 3.49 9.57 13.87
C ASN A 252 4.60 9.29 12.84
N GLY A 253 5.15 10.35 12.22
CA GLY A 253 6.19 10.17 11.20
C GLY A 253 7.43 9.45 11.74
N ALA A 254 8.05 9.99 12.79
CA ALA A 254 9.32 9.45 13.29
C ALA A 254 9.24 7.97 13.71
N ALA A 255 8.13 7.55 14.31
CA ALA A 255 7.97 6.17 14.79
C ALA A 255 7.55 5.17 13.70
N MET A 256 7.01 5.64 12.57
CA MET A 256 6.62 4.79 11.43
C MET A 256 7.62 4.87 10.26
N LEU A 257 8.71 5.61 10.42
CA LEU A 257 9.74 5.78 9.40
C LEU A 257 10.60 4.52 9.24
N ASP A 258 10.95 3.88 10.36
CA ASP A 258 11.67 2.62 10.36
C ASP A 258 10.69 1.48 10.04
N LEU A 259 11.12 0.54 9.19
CA LEU A 259 10.27 -0.58 8.75
C LEU A 259 9.94 -1.49 9.93
N HIS A 260 8.66 -1.84 10.04
CA HIS A 260 8.20 -2.84 11.00
C HIS A 260 8.58 -4.25 10.54
N ALA A 261 8.61 -5.23 11.45
CA ALA A 261 8.92 -6.62 11.11
C ALA A 261 8.02 -7.19 10.00
N ASP A 262 6.78 -6.73 9.93
CA ASP A 262 5.83 -7.06 8.88
C ASP A 262 6.25 -6.55 7.50
N ASP A 263 6.60 -5.26 7.42
CA ASP A 263 7.06 -4.61 6.18
C ASP A 263 8.32 -5.32 5.66
N ALA A 264 9.29 -5.55 6.56
CA ALA A 264 10.53 -6.24 6.23
C ALA A 264 10.28 -7.68 5.76
N ALA A 265 9.52 -8.47 6.52
CA ALA A 265 9.24 -9.88 6.19
C ALA A 265 8.52 -10.06 4.83
N TYR A 266 7.64 -9.12 4.47
CA TYR A 266 6.98 -9.17 3.18
C TYR A 266 7.87 -8.67 2.04
N PHE A 267 8.67 -7.63 2.27
CA PHE A 267 9.63 -7.17 1.27
C PHE A 267 10.70 -8.22 0.96
N GLU A 268 11.21 -8.93 1.99
CA GLU A 268 12.08 -10.10 1.83
C GLU A 268 11.40 -11.23 1.05
N ARG A 269 10.09 -11.42 1.21
CA ARG A 269 9.36 -12.44 0.45
C ARG A 269 9.29 -12.11 -1.04
N LEU A 270 9.17 -10.82 -1.38
CA LEU A 270 9.11 -10.38 -2.77
C LEU A 270 10.49 -10.41 -3.45
N TYR A 271 11.52 -9.91 -2.76
CA TYR A 271 12.82 -9.61 -3.38
C TYR A 271 14.03 -10.27 -2.73
N GLY A 272 13.81 -10.88 -1.56
CA GLY A 272 14.84 -11.58 -0.82
C GLY A 272 15.24 -12.88 -1.50
N ARG A 273 16.41 -13.39 -1.11
CA ARG A 273 16.91 -14.68 -1.60
C ARG A 273 16.33 -15.83 -0.77
N PRO A 274 16.19 -17.03 -1.36
CA PRO A 274 15.81 -18.24 -0.62
C PRO A 274 16.72 -18.59 0.57
N GLU A 275 17.91 -17.97 0.64
CA GLU A 275 18.93 -18.19 1.66
C GLU A 275 18.70 -17.38 2.95
N LEU A 276 17.71 -16.49 2.98
CA LEU A 276 17.22 -15.89 4.22
C LEU A 276 16.56 -16.99 5.05
N ASN A 277 17.31 -17.48 6.02
CA ASN A 277 16.97 -18.59 6.91
C ASN A 277 15.88 -18.18 7.90
N HIS A 278 14.65 -17.99 7.42
CA HIS A 278 13.48 -17.69 8.23
C HIS A 278 12.46 -18.84 8.17
N CYS A 279 11.71 -19.04 9.24
CA CYS A 279 10.59 -19.98 9.20
C CYS A 279 9.41 -19.38 8.46
N SER A 280 8.52 -20.26 7.98
CA SER A 280 7.21 -19.85 7.48
C SER A 280 6.09 -20.66 8.12
N VAL A 281 4.89 -20.12 8.09
CA VAL A 281 3.69 -20.79 8.55
C VAL A 281 2.55 -20.59 7.55
N SER A 282 1.88 -21.68 7.18
CA SER A 282 0.75 -21.66 6.27
C SER A 282 -0.42 -22.51 6.76
N GLY A 283 -1.60 -22.15 6.28
CA GLY A 283 -2.83 -22.84 6.61
C GLY A 283 -4.03 -22.21 5.92
N THR A 284 -5.20 -22.40 6.53
CA THR A 284 -6.47 -21.94 5.98
C THR A 284 -7.34 -21.40 7.12
N VAL A 285 -7.97 -20.26 6.85
CA VAL A 285 -9.02 -19.70 7.70
C VAL A 285 -10.37 -20.26 7.24
N PHE A 286 -11.11 -20.83 8.16
CA PHE A 286 -12.45 -21.35 7.96
C PHE A 286 -13.50 -20.50 8.69
N ALA A 287 -14.73 -20.52 8.18
CA ALA A 287 -15.93 -20.07 8.86
C ALA A 287 -16.24 -20.96 10.07
N SER A 288 -17.32 -20.64 10.79
CA SER A 288 -17.74 -21.33 12.01
C SER A 288 -18.08 -22.82 11.83
N ASP A 289 -18.31 -23.28 10.61
CA ASP A 289 -18.54 -24.69 10.27
C ASP A 289 -17.22 -25.51 10.18
N GLY A 290 -16.07 -24.84 10.19
CA GLY A 290 -14.76 -25.48 10.00
C GLY A 290 -14.51 -26.05 8.60
N LEU A 291 -15.35 -25.70 7.62
CA LEU A 291 -15.32 -26.25 6.25
C LEU A 291 -15.27 -25.15 5.19
N THR A 292 -16.08 -24.11 5.35
CA THR A 292 -16.17 -23.01 4.38
C THR A 292 -14.98 -22.09 4.55
N GLN A 293 -14.17 -21.90 3.51
CA GLN A 293 -12.98 -21.05 3.58
C GLN A 293 -13.36 -19.57 3.63
N ALA A 294 -12.75 -18.82 4.54
CA ALA A 294 -13.02 -17.39 4.73
C ALA A 294 -11.89 -16.53 4.14
N ARG A 295 -12.24 -15.73 3.12
CA ARG A 295 -11.36 -14.74 2.47
C ARG A 295 -11.46 -13.37 3.15
N GLY A 296 -10.36 -12.62 3.20
CA GLY A 296 -10.35 -11.28 3.76
C GLY A 296 -10.24 -11.24 5.29
N VAL A 297 -9.69 -12.29 5.90
CA VAL A 297 -9.41 -12.35 7.34
C VAL A 297 -7.92 -12.16 7.55
N GLU A 298 -7.54 -11.20 8.37
CA GLU A 298 -6.13 -10.98 8.71
C GLU A 298 -5.66 -12.05 9.70
N VAL A 299 -4.60 -12.75 9.33
CA VAL A 299 -3.90 -13.72 10.18
C VAL A 299 -2.59 -13.11 10.60
N VAL A 300 -2.32 -13.05 11.90
CA VAL A 300 -1.09 -12.49 12.46
C VAL A 300 -0.34 -13.56 13.24
N ALA A 301 0.95 -13.74 12.93
CA ALA A 301 1.91 -14.45 13.77
C ALA A 301 2.57 -13.43 14.71
N ARG A 302 2.27 -13.52 16.00
CA ARG A 302 2.82 -12.62 17.04
C ARG A 302 3.85 -13.35 17.88
N ASN A 303 4.98 -12.73 18.16
CA ASN A 303 5.93 -13.28 19.12
C ASN A 303 5.22 -13.57 20.47
N ALA A 304 5.47 -14.74 21.03
CA ALA A 304 4.87 -15.21 22.28
C ALA A 304 5.43 -14.49 23.51
N ASP A 305 6.60 -13.86 23.41
CA ASP A 305 7.08 -12.89 24.39
C ASP A 305 6.21 -11.62 24.31
N SER A 306 5.53 -11.30 25.40
CA SER A 306 4.68 -10.10 25.50
C SER A 306 5.43 -8.80 25.19
N ALA A 307 6.75 -8.74 25.46
CA ALA A 307 7.56 -7.55 25.19
C ALA A 307 7.87 -7.36 23.70
N GLN A 308 7.72 -8.41 22.88
CA GLN A 308 7.96 -8.41 21.44
C GLN A 308 6.66 -8.59 20.64
N SER A 309 5.52 -8.85 21.30
CA SER A 309 4.29 -9.29 20.65
C SER A 309 3.66 -8.31 19.65
N THR A 310 4.03 -7.02 19.71
CA THR A 310 3.65 -6.00 18.73
C THR A 310 4.78 -5.74 17.73
N LEU A 311 6.03 -5.63 18.19
CA LEU A 311 7.21 -5.31 17.38
C LEU A 311 7.66 -6.44 16.43
N ASP A 312 7.54 -7.70 16.87
CA ASP A 312 7.82 -8.91 16.11
C ASP A 312 6.48 -9.62 15.84
N ALA A 313 5.71 -8.99 14.95
CA ALA A 313 4.43 -9.49 14.48
C ALA A 313 4.33 -9.33 12.96
N ILE A 314 3.90 -10.39 12.29
CA ILE A 314 3.81 -10.43 10.83
C ILE A 314 2.42 -10.93 10.45
N ALA A 315 1.77 -10.22 9.55
CA ALA A 315 0.40 -10.45 9.11
C ALA A 315 0.35 -10.99 7.67
N PHE A 316 -0.78 -11.64 7.36
CA PHE A 316 -1.15 -12.00 6.00
C PHE A 316 -2.67 -12.09 5.92
N VAL A 317 -3.28 -11.53 4.88
CA VAL A 317 -4.73 -11.60 4.70
C VAL A 317 -5.12 -12.87 3.94
N SER A 318 -6.04 -13.64 4.49
CA SER A 318 -6.49 -14.91 3.90
C SER A 318 -7.06 -14.72 2.50
N GLY A 319 -6.59 -15.54 1.56
CA GLY A 319 -6.98 -15.52 0.15
C GLY A 319 -6.46 -14.32 -0.64
N ALA A 320 -5.53 -13.52 -0.11
CA ALA A 320 -4.88 -12.42 -0.84
C ALA A 320 -4.13 -12.92 -2.09
N GLN A 321 -3.62 -14.15 -2.03
CA GLN A 321 -2.91 -14.85 -3.11
C GLN A 321 -3.69 -16.04 -3.65
N ALA A 322 -5.02 -16.02 -3.52
CA ALA A 322 -5.87 -17.04 -4.11
C ALA A 322 -6.03 -16.80 -5.63
N PRO A 323 -6.06 -17.84 -6.47
CA PRO A 323 -6.46 -17.69 -7.86
C PRO A 323 -7.84 -17.04 -7.95
N LYS A 324 -7.97 -15.99 -8.77
CA LYS A 324 -9.16 -15.12 -8.86
C LYS A 324 -10.07 -15.53 -10.01
N LEU A 325 -11.38 -15.24 -9.91
CA LEU A 325 -12.32 -15.41 -11.02
C LEU A 325 -12.14 -14.30 -12.06
N ASN A 326 -11.83 -13.09 -11.61
CA ASN A 326 -11.48 -11.94 -12.44
C ASN A 326 -10.57 -10.95 -11.66
N ASN A 327 -9.95 -10.00 -12.36
CA ASN A 327 -9.01 -9.05 -11.76
C ASN A 327 -9.67 -7.82 -11.09
N PHE A 328 -10.99 -7.65 -11.21
CA PHE A 328 -11.67 -6.40 -10.83
C PHE A 328 -12.53 -6.51 -9.56
N SER A 329 -12.90 -7.72 -9.14
CA SER A 329 -13.84 -7.93 -8.05
C SER A 329 -13.11 -8.11 -6.71
N GLN A 330 -13.33 -7.20 -5.77
CA GLN A 330 -12.82 -7.31 -4.40
C GLN A 330 -13.86 -7.95 -3.47
N ARG A 331 -14.70 -8.86 -4.01
CA ARG A 331 -15.72 -9.58 -3.22
C ARG A 331 -15.14 -10.87 -2.66
N GLN A 332 -15.72 -11.37 -1.57
CA GLN A 332 -15.29 -12.63 -0.96
C GLN A 332 -15.27 -13.81 -1.93
N GLY A 333 -16.33 -13.99 -2.71
CA GLY A 333 -16.41 -15.06 -3.71
C GLY A 333 -15.54 -14.88 -4.95
N ASN A 334 -14.71 -13.82 -5.07
CA ASN A 334 -13.76 -13.70 -6.17
C ASN A 334 -12.50 -14.56 -5.96
N CYS A 335 -12.69 -15.88 -5.85
CA CYS A 335 -11.62 -16.86 -5.74
C CYS A 335 -12.07 -18.19 -6.36
N LYS A 336 -11.15 -18.90 -7.01
CA LYS A 336 -11.38 -20.21 -7.65
C LYS A 336 -11.03 -21.36 -6.70
N SER A 337 -9.96 -21.20 -5.95
CA SER A 337 -9.46 -22.13 -4.93
C SER A 337 -8.74 -21.33 -3.85
N ASP A 338 -8.43 -21.98 -2.72
CA ASP A 338 -7.56 -21.42 -1.67
C ASP A 338 -8.03 -20.07 -1.11
N CYS A 339 -9.35 -19.82 -1.16
CA CYS A 339 -10.01 -18.60 -0.74
C CYS A 339 -9.68 -18.16 0.69
N GLY A 340 -9.39 -19.11 1.58
CA GLY A 340 -9.01 -18.83 2.97
C GLY A 340 -7.54 -19.12 3.25
N ALA A 341 -6.72 -19.41 2.25
CA ALA A 341 -5.33 -19.77 2.44
C ALA A 341 -4.51 -18.56 2.91
N PHE A 342 -3.56 -18.80 3.80
CA PHE A 342 -2.58 -17.81 4.20
C PHE A 342 -1.18 -18.44 4.23
N LYS A 343 -0.16 -17.60 4.03
CA LYS A 343 1.25 -17.97 4.21
C LYS A 343 2.00 -16.77 4.75
N ILE A 344 2.48 -16.88 5.98
CA ILE A 344 3.35 -15.90 6.64
C ILE A 344 4.79 -16.41 6.54
N THR A 345 5.72 -15.55 6.14
CA THR A 345 7.16 -15.79 6.03
C THR A 345 7.92 -14.83 6.94
N GLY A 346 9.24 -14.98 7.06
CA GLY A 346 10.05 -14.04 7.84
C GLY A 346 10.03 -14.28 9.35
N LEU A 347 9.52 -15.42 9.83
CA LEU A 347 9.52 -15.73 11.26
C LEU A 347 10.96 -15.98 11.74
N LEU A 348 11.37 -15.27 12.79
CA LEU A 348 12.75 -15.27 13.25
C LEU A 348 13.16 -16.60 13.90
N PRO A 349 14.35 -17.14 13.58
CA PRO A 349 14.91 -18.31 14.22
C PRO A 349 15.00 -18.19 15.74
N GLY A 350 14.61 -19.24 16.46
CA GLY A 350 14.66 -19.31 17.91
C GLY A 350 13.48 -18.65 18.64
N GLN A 351 12.55 -18.04 17.90
CA GLN A 351 11.34 -17.43 18.45
C GLN A 351 10.14 -18.38 18.41
N THR A 352 9.18 -18.14 19.31
CA THR A 352 7.88 -18.80 19.29
C THR A 352 6.81 -17.78 18.94
N TYR A 353 5.94 -18.12 18.01
CA TYR A 353 4.85 -17.28 17.55
C TYR A 353 3.50 -17.92 17.89
N ARG A 354 2.54 -17.08 18.29
CA ARG A 354 1.12 -17.44 18.40
C ARG A 354 0.39 -16.91 17.17
N LEU A 355 -0.43 -17.77 16.56
CA LEU A 355 -1.27 -17.36 15.44
C LEU A 355 -2.60 -16.81 15.95
N CYS A 356 -3.01 -15.69 15.38
CA CYS A 356 -4.28 -15.04 15.66
C CYS A 356 -4.99 -14.73 14.33
N ALA A 357 -6.32 -14.87 14.30
CA ALA A 357 -7.16 -14.23 13.30
C ALA A 357 -7.75 -12.94 13.90
N GLN A 358 -7.75 -11.83 13.15
CA GLN A 358 -8.30 -10.55 13.61
C GLN A 358 -9.09 -9.83 12.50
N PRO A 359 -10.03 -8.94 12.85
CA PRO A 359 -10.74 -8.13 11.85
C PRO A 359 -9.84 -7.06 11.24
N ILE A 360 -10.03 -6.82 9.95
CA ILE A 360 -9.58 -5.58 9.30
C ILE A 360 -10.53 -4.45 9.70
N LEU A 361 -9.98 -3.29 10.05
CA LEU A 361 -10.74 -2.16 10.53
C LEU A 361 -11.68 -1.64 9.42
N PRO A 362 -12.98 -1.41 9.69
CA PRO A 362 -13.96 -1.10 8.64
C PRO A 362 -13.72 0.20 7.87
N GLN A 363 -12.86 1.10 8.36
CA GLN A 363 -12.50 2.33 7.65
C GLN A 363 -11.45 2.15 6.55
N PHE A 364 -10.83 0.97 6.46
CA PHE A 364 -9.84 0.66 5.44
C PHE A 364 -10.55 0.18 4.18
N THR A 365 -10.98 1.16 3.38
CA THR A 365 -11.72 0.99 2.13
C THR A 365 -11.17 1.93 1.05
N GLY A 366 -11.37 1.64 -0.22
CA GLY A 366 -10.91 2.46 -1.34
C GLY A 366 -9.39 2.61 -1.35
N GLY A 367 -8.87 3.84 -1.49
CA GLY A 367 -7.42 4.11 -1.50
C GLY A 367 -6.68 3.86 -0.18
N SER A 368 -7.38 3.37 0.86
CA SER A 368 -6.81 2.90 2.12
C SER A 368 -7.22 1.46 2.43
N SER A 369 -7.69 0.71 1.43
CA SER A 369 -8.13 -0.67 1.59
C SER A 369 -6.99 -1.61 1.94
N ILE A 370 -7.38 -2.77 2.46
CA ILE A 370 -6.51 -3.91 2.70
C ILE A 370 -7.20 -5.10 2.04
N GLU A 371 -6.75 -5.46 0.85
CA GLU A 371 -7.28 -6.57 0.05
C GLU A 371 -7.18 -7.92 0.78
N PRO A 372 -7.89 -8.94 0.26
CA PRO A 372 -8.57 -8.99 -1.04
C PRO A 372 -10.05 -8.65 -1.06
N VAL A 373 -10.52 -8.03 0.03
CA VAL A 373 -11.93 -7.73 0.21
C VAL A 373 -12.11 -6.28 0.60
N ASP A 374 -12.80 -5.51 -0.24
CA ASP A 374 -13.17 -4.11 -0.01
C ASP A 374 -14.68 -3.92 -0.28
N PRO A 375 -15.47 -3.46 0.69
CA PRO A 375 -15.09 -3.15 2.07
C PRO A 375 -14.70 -4.40 2.87
N PRO A 376 -13.89 -4.25 3.94
CA PRO A 376 -13.50 -5.35 4.81
C PRO A 376 -14.68 -6.17 5.32
N PHE A 377 -14.49 -7.49 5.41
CA PHE A 377 -15.54 -8.37 5.90
C PHE A 377 -15.89 -8.09 7.36
N GLN A 378 -17.18 -7.88 7.62
CA GLN A 378 -17.67 -7.58 8.97
C GLN A 378 -17.98 -8.86 9.74
N GLY A 379 -17.85 -8.81 11.07
CA GLY A 379 -18.19 -9.96 11.94
C GLY A 379 -17.04 -10.91 12.24
N VAL A 380 -15.81 -10.59 11.79
CA VAL A 380 -14.60 -11.27 12.28
C VAL A 380 -14.33 -10.83 13.72
N SER A 381 -14.09 -11.79 14.61
CA SER A 381 -13.65 -11.53 15.98
C SER A 381 -12.18 -11.90 16.12
N LEU A 382 -11.49 -11.26 17.07
CA LEU A 382 -10.14 -11.65 17.44
C LEU A 382 -10.15 -13.07 18.03
N ILE A 383 -9.38 -13.97 17.43
CA ILE A 383 -9.27 -15.37 17.84
C ILE A 383 -7.79 -15.73 17.87
N CYS A 384 -7.27 -16.06 19.06
CA CYS A 384 -5.89 -16.49 19.26
C CYS A 384 -5.89 -17.82 20.02
N PRO A 385 -6.04 -18.98 19.36
CA PRO A 385 -6.10 -20.25 20.05
C PRO A 385 -4.79 -20.48 20.83
N PRO A 386 -4.86 -20.78 22.14
CA PRO A 386 -3.67 -20.85 22.99
C PRO A 386 -2.70 -21.97 22.60
N ASP A 387 -3.22 -22.99 21.93
CA ASP A 387 -2.48 -24.15 21.42
C ASP A 387 -1.95 -23.96 20.00
N LEU A 388 -2.38 -22.92 19.29
CA LEU A 388 -1.93 -22.63 17.93
C LEU A 388 -0.66 -21.77 17.95
N THR A 389 0.44 -22.44 18.27
CA THR A 389 1.79 -21.86 18.28
C THR A 389 2.70 -22.56 17.28
N VAL A 390 3.73 -21.84 16.83
CA VAL A 390 4.84 -22.34 16.03
C VAL A 390 6.15 -21.88 16.66
N SER A 391 7.09 -22.78 16.89
CA SER A 391 8.40 -22.44 17.46
C SER A 391 9.44 -22.59 16.38
N CYS A 392 9.93 -21.49 15.85
CA CYS A 392 10.83 -21.50 14.71
C CYS A 392 12.20 -22.06 15.08
N THR A 393 12.54 -23.22 14.55
CA THR A 393 13.89 -23.76 14.65
C THR A 393 14.56 -23.87 13.28
N CYS A 394 15.87 -23.64 13.28
CA CYS A 394 16.69 -23.73 12.07
C CYS A 394 17.88 -24.65 12.32
N SER A 395 18.10 -25.60 11.42
CA SER A 395 19.19 -26.56 11.51
C SER A 395 19.93 -26.58 10.17
N ASN A 396 21.25 -26.41 10.21
CA ASN A 396 22.13 -26.44 9.03
C ASN A 396 21.72 -25.48 7.89
N GLY A 397 21.24 -24.28 8.22
CA GLY A 397 20.79 -23.31 7.20
C GLY A 397 19.48 -23.72 6.52
N THR A 398 18.61 -24.43 7.22
CA THR A 398 17.22 -24.66 6.78
C THR A 398 16.30 -24.45 7.96
N CYS A 399 15.28 -23.63 7.77
CA CYS A 399 14.30 -23.28 8.79
C CYS A 399 12.96 -23.97 8.54
N GLU A 400 12.25 -24.24 9.63
CA GLU A 400 10.99 -24.96 9.59
C GLU A 400 9.92 -24.25 8.76
N GLN A 401 9.17 -25.05 8.00
CA GLN A 401 8.03 -24.61 7.21
C GLN A 401 6.79 -25.29 7.79
N PHE A 402 6.06 -24.57 8.64
CA PHE A 402 4.86 -25.10 9.30
C PHE A 402 3.68 -25.06 8.32
N THR A 403 3.05 -26.20 8.07
CA THR A 403 1.88 -26.30 7.19
C THR A 403 0.67 -26.85 7.94
N GLY A 404 -0.53 -26.63 7.40
CA GLY A 404 -1.77 -27.16 7.98
C GLY A 404 -2.18 -26.49 9.30
N LYS A 405 -1.74 -25.25 9.54
CA LYS A 405 -2.13 -24.47 10.73
C LYS A 405 -3.45 -23.74 10.46
N HIS A 406 -4.55 -24.40 10.74
CA HIS A 406 -5.88 -23.86 10.45
C HIS A 406 -6.45 -23.01 11.59
N LEU A 407 -7.23 -21.99 11.21
CA LEU A 407 -7.98 -21.14 12.12
C LEU A 407 -9.47 -21.29 11.81
N VAL A 408 -10.30 -21.40 12.83
CA VAL A 408 -11.76 -21.42 12.69
C VAL A 408 -12.31 -20.13 13.29
N THR A 409 -13.07 -19.39 12.51
CA THR A 409 -13.62 -18.08 12.89
C THR A 409 -15.07 -18.18 13.34
N GLY A 410 -15.61 -17.09 13.90
CA GLY A 410 -17.04 -16.97 14.22
C GLY A 410 -17.95 -16.63 13.03
N ILE A 411 -17.40 -16.57 11.81
CA ILE A 411 -18.14 -16.15 10.61
C ILE A 411 -19.24 -17.16 10.29
N ASP A 412 -20.47 -16.71 10.04
CA ASP A 412 -21.52 -17.58 9.50
C ASP A 412 -21.15 -17.96 8.06
N PRO A 413 -21.01 -19.25 7.72
CA PRO A 413 -20.70 -19.67 6.35
C PRO A 413 -21.73 -19.17 5.33
N ASN A 414 -22.96 -18.85 5.74
CA ASN A 414 -23.99 -18.31 4.86
C ASN A 414 -23.84 -16.80 4.62
N ASP A 415 -23.01 -16.10 5.39
CA ASP A 415 -22.77 -14.66 5.22
C ASP A 415 -21.56 -14.39 4.32
N ILE A 416 -20.75 -15.41 4.08
CA ILE A 416 -19.72 -15.42 3.04
C ILE A 416 -20.46 -15.29 1.70
N ASP A 417 -20.35 -14.12 1.05
CA ASP A 417 -21.05 -13.67 -0.17
C ASP A 417 -22.36 -12.87 -0.03
N LYS A 418 -22.90 -12.62 1.18
CA LYS A 418 -24.09 -11.75 1.33
C LYS A 418 -23.79 -10.24 1.30
N GLY A 419 -22.53 -9.83 1.28
CA GLY A 419 -22.11 -8.42 1.29
C GLY A 419 -22.36 -7.63 0.00
N GLY A 420 -23.28 -8.05 -0.87
CA GLY A 420 -23.32 -7.64 -2.29
C GLY A 420 -24.58 -6.96 -2.84
N ASP A 421 -25.60 -6.64 -2.03
CA ASP A 421 -26.88 -6.09 -2.53
C ASP A 421 -27.15 -4.61 -2.21
N GLU A 422 -26.29 -3.94 -1.42
CA GLU A 422 -26.36 -2.47 -1.31
C GLU A 422 -25.53 -1.86 -2.45
N PRO A 423 -26.08 -0.91 -3.23
CA PRO A 423 -25.28 -0.13 -4.16
C PRO A 423 -24.24 0.60 -3.32
N GLN A 424 -23.01 0.10 -3.38
CA GLN A 424 -21.90 0.70 -2.68
C GLN A 424 -21.87 2.18 -3.06
N ILE A 425 -21.77 3.03 -2.05
CA ILE A 425 -21.53 4.45 -2.26
C ILE A 425 -20.17 4.53 -2.94
N VAL A 426 -20.18 4.49 -4.26
CA VAL A 426 -19.15 5.10 -5.09
C VAL A 426 -19.24 6.55 -4.67
N ASP A 427 -18.38 6.98 -3.77
CA ASP A 427 -18.13 8.40 -3.64
C ASP A 427 -17.68 8.81 -5.04
N SER A 428 -18.55 9.50 -5.77
CA SER A 428 -18.35 9.87 -7.17
C SER A 428 -17.21 10.88 -7.35
N GLY A 429 -16.40 11.10 -6.30
CA GLY A 429 -15.14 11.83 -6.30
C GLY A 429 -13.91 10.98 -5.98
N ALA A 430 -14.04 9.66 -5.80
CA ALA A 430 -12.91 8.73 -5.66
C ALA A 430 -12.65 7.99 -6.99
N GLU A 431 -12.48 8.74 -8.07
CA GLU A 431 -11.81 8.22 -9.28
C GLU A 431 -10.30 8.19 -8.96
N SER A 432 -9.86 7.20 -8.19
CA SER A 432 -8.43 7.00 -7.96
C SER A 432 -7.81 6.36 -9.21
N GLY A 433 -6.89 7.08 -9.87
CA GLY A 433 -5.84 6.41 -10.65
C GLY A 433 -5.19 5.34 -9.78
N GLY A 434 -4.72 4.24 -10.37
CA GLY A 434 -4.36 3.01 -9.65
C GLY A 434 -3.19 3.10 -8.66
N GLY A 435 -3.49 3.49 -7.42
CA GLY A 435 -2.53 3.52 -6.32
C GLY A 435 -3.18 3.99 -5.02
N CYS A 436 -2.41 3.86 -3.95
CA CYS A 436 -2.83 4.13 -2.59
C CYS A 436 -2.30 5.50 -2.14
N SER A 437 -2.93 6.07 -1.11
CA SER A 437 -2.43 7.30 -0.51
C SER A 437 -2.45 7.19 1.00
N LEU A 438 -1.34 7.55 1.62
CA LEU A 438 -1.28 7.71 3.06
C LEU A 438 -2.15 8.90 3.51
N MET A 439 -3.23 8.60 4.23
CA MET A 439 -4.16 9.61 4.71
C MET A 439 -3.73 10.14 6.09
N PRO A 440 -3.75 11.47 6.34
CA PRO A 440 -3.48 12.00 7.66
C PRO A 440 -4.62 11.64 8.63
N GLN A 441 -4.29 11.27 9.88
CA GLN A 441 -5.28 10.94 10.90
C GLN A 441 -6.33 12.05 11.08
N ARG A 442 -7.61 11.78 10.79
CA ARG A 442 -8.75 12.67 11.07
C ARG A 442 -9.07 12.61 12.59
N SER A 443 -8.88 13.69 13.35
CA SER A 443 -9.40 13.74 14.72
C SER A 443 -10.92 13.89 14.65
N ARG A 444 -11.68 12.84 14.97
CA ARG A 444 -13.11 13.00 15.26
C ARG A 444 -13.23 13.61 16.66
N ILE A 445 -13.43 14.92 16.73
CA ILE A 445 -14.19 15.48 17.85
C ILE A 445 -15.64 15.11 17.54
N PHE A 446 -16.16 14.08 18.22
CA PHE A 446 -17.60 13.86 18.23
C PHE A 446 -18.28 15.14 18.76
N PRO A 447 -19.29 15.70 18.07
CA PRO A 447 -20.12 16.70 18.70
C PRO A 447 -20.83 16.00 19.85
N SER A 448 -20.49 16.37 21.08
CA SER A 448 -21.25 15.96 22.25
C SER A 448 -22.71 16.32 22.00
N SER A 449 -23.57 15.32 21.99
CA SER A 449 -25.01 15.51 22.05
C SER A 449 -25.34 16.28 23.32
N HIS A 450 -25.52 17.59 23.21
CA HIS A 450 -26.22 18.37 24.22
C HIS A 450 -27.67 18.50 23.78
N SER A 451 -28.52 17.85 24.56
CA SER A 451 -29.95 18.08 24.65
C SER A 451 -30.31 19.56 24.59
N ARG A 452 -31.23 19.92 23.69
CA ARG A 452 -32.54 20.51 24.02
C ARG A 452 -33.53 20.25 22.90
#